data_AF-A0A1I9GCF7-F1
#
_entry.id   AF-A0A1I9GCF7-F1
#
_cell.length_a   1.000
_cell.length_b   1.000
_cell.length_c   1.000
_cell.angle_alpha   90.00
_cell.angle_beta   90.00
_cell.angle_gamma   90.00
#
_symmetry.space_group_name_H-M   'P 1'
#
loop_
_entity.id
_entity.type
_entity.pdbx_description
1 polymer ?
#
loop_
_entity_poly.entity_id
_entity_poly.type
_entity_poly.pdbx_seq_one_letter_code
_entity_poly.pdbx_strand_id
1 'polypeptide(L)'
;MLPSTEYALIRLLLKHHKTDILLAILADPINYGIFLNEHSACLVIDSFLEAGKITDAARIASCVMLQEMFQSTLLNWLCIYSSLRWTELSVEKECSRNFRPWIYYQLIGKNLLWFSNCVPINEKEVGNIRLIGSVFFGNYVLANQLLQTTNIFSSVATICQSKLQQITIKTDDVRKLETIVDKVERNTDEKLSDMIIKHLKTVQNVETLDLKLRLKETCEGRQKLRDRWEMLNFFENRLKWEDMAAVKAEFLKAEEGKRKSKEDLEREYISEVFHNKSAKKS
;
A
#
# COMPACT_ATOMS: atom_id res chain seq x y z
N MET A 1 14.27 4.35 10.95
CA MET A 1 13.79 3.03 10.45
C MET A 1 13.96 2.96 8.95
N LEU A 2 14.25 1.78 8.38
CA LEU A 2 14.17 1.61 6.92
C LEU A 2 12.69 1.70 6.50
N PRO A 3 12.34 2.35 5.38
CA PRO A 3 10.96 2.53 4.92
C PRO A 3 10.16 1.22 4.78
N SER A 4 10.83 0.09 4.60
CA SER A 4 10.21 -1.23 4.47
C SER A 4 9.89 -1.93 5.79
N THR A 5 10.41 -1.44 6.92
CA THR A 5 10.32 -2.16 8.22
C THR A 5 8.92 -2.09 8.81
N GLU A 6 8.31 -0.91 8.77
CA GLU A 6 6.92 -0.66 9.11
C GLU A 6 5.99 -1.62 8.37
N TYR A 7 6.11 -1.63 7.04
CA TYR A 7 5.28 -2.44 6.16
C TYR A 7 5.44 -3.93 6.43
N ALA A 8 6.68 -4.39 6.64
CA ALA A 8 6.97 -5.79 6.96
C ALA A 8 6.34 -6.20 8.29
N LEU A 9 6.43 -5.35 9.32
CA LEU A 9 5.83 -5.61 10.63
C LEU A 9 4.31 -5.69 10.54
N ILE A 10 3.68 -4.74 9.86
CA ILE A 10 2.22 -4.73 9.66
C ILE A 10 1.77 -6.02 8.96
N ARG A 11 2.44 -6.41 7.86
CA ARG A 11 2.15 -7.68 7.18
C ARG A 11 2.32 -8.89 8.08
N LEU A 12 3.37 -8.93 8.91
CA LEU A 12 3.61 -10.03 9.84
C LEU A 12 2.47 -10.13 10.87
N LEU A 13 2.06 -9.01 11.46
CA LEU A 13 0.99 -8.96 12.46
C LEU A 13 -0.36 -9.35 11.85
N LEU A 14 -0.66 -8.89 10.64
CA LEU A 14 -1.88 -9.28 9.92
C LEU A 14 -1.88 -10.77 9.56
N LYS A 15 -0.75 -11.31 9.08
CA LYS A 15 -0.60 -12.74 8.73
C LYS A 15 -0.82 -13.67 9.92
N HIS A 16 -0.41 -13.26 11.12
CA HIS A 16 -0.59 -14.04 12.34
C HIS A 16 -1.86 -13.66 13.14
N HIS A 17 -2.74 -12.85 12.55
CA HIS A 17 -3.98 -12.36 13.17
C HIS A 17 -3.78 -11.71 14.55
N LYS A 18 -2.61 -11.10 14.80
CA LYS A 18 -2.28 -10.42 16.05
C LYS A 18 -2.80 -8.98 16.05
N THR A 19 -4.13 -8.84 15.92
CA THR A 19 -4.79 -7.53 15.78
C THR A 19 -4.68 -6.67 17.03
N ASP A 20 -4.68 -7.26 18.22
CA ASP A 20 -4.60 -6.50 19.47
C ASP A 20 -3.24 -5.81 19.63
N ILE A 21 -2.15 -6.50 19.26
CA ILE A 21 -0.79 -5.96 19.26
C ILE A 21 -0.68 -4.83 18.22
N LEU A 22 -1.23 -5.05 17.01
CA LEU A 22 -1.24 -4.03 15.96
C LEU A 22 -1.96 -2.75 16.43
N LEU A 23 -3.14 -2.89 17.04
CA LEU A 23 -3.89 -1.74 17.55
C LEU A 23 -3.19 -1.05 18.73
N ALA A 24 -2.48 -1.80 19.58
CA ALA A 24 -1.70 -1.22 20.68
C ALA A 24 -0.52 -0.39 20.15
N ILE A 25 0.20 -0.90 19.14
CA ILE A 25 1.30 -0.19 18.49
C ILE A 25 0.79 1.09 17.82
N LEU A 26 -0.30 1.00 17.06
CA LEU A 26 -0.85 2.13 16.31
C LEU A 26 -1.58 3.15 17.19
N ALA A 27 -1.97 2.77 18.41
CA ALA A 27 -2.50 3.70 19.40
C ALA A 27 -1.42 4.62 19.98
N ASP A 28 -0.16 4.20 19.93
CA ASP A 28 0.98 4.93 20.50
C ASP A 28 2.17 4.98 19.53
N PRO A 29 1.99 5.64 18.37
CA PRO A 29 3.01 5.66 17.32
C PRO A 29 4.30 6.37 17.75
N ILE A 30 4.23 7.25 18.76
CA ILE A 30 5.38 8.00 19.28
C ILE A 30 6.31 7.06 20.06
N ASN A 31 5.78 6.20 20.93
CA ASN A 31 6.61 5.31 21.74
C ASN A 31 7.14 4.11 20.94
N TYR A 32 6.36 3.60 19.98
CA TYR A 32 6.80 2.48 19.13
C TYR A 32 7.56 2.91 17.87
N GLY A 33 7.49 4.19 17.49
CA GLY A 33 8.17 4.73 16.31
C GLY A 33 7.64 4.18 14.98
N ILE A 34 6.40 3.68 14.95
CA ILE A 34 5.76 3.07 13.78
C ILE A 34 4.57 3.94 13.39
N PHE A 35 4.68 4.56 12.22
CA PHE A 35 3.62 5.34 11.59
C PHE A 35 3.04 4.55 10.41
N LEU A 36 1.83 4.87 9.96
CA LEU A 36 1.26 4.19 8.80
C LEU A 36 1.62 4.98 7.54
N ASN A 37 2.07 4.28 6.51
CA ASN A 37 2.04 4.81 5.14
C ASN A 37 0.68 4.50 4.47
N GLU A 38 0.38 5.19 3.37
CA GLU A 38 -0.93 5.11 2.70
C GLU A 38 -1.30 3.68 2.29
N HIS A 39 -0.33 2.96 1.72
CA HIS A 39 -0.53 1.58 1.27
C HIS A 39 -0.77 0.63 2.45
N SER A 40 -0.02 0.79 3.54
CA SER A 40 -0.16 0.00 4.76
C SER A 40 -1.49 0.28 5.46
N ALA A 41 -1.95 1.53 5.46
CA ALA A 41 -3.25 1.93 5.97
C ALA A 41 -4.38 1.28 5.17
N CYS A 42 -4.30 1.32 3.82
CA CYS A 42 -5.24 0.60 2.95
C CYS A 42 -5.30 -0.88 3.30
N LEU A 43 -4.15 -1.56 3.40
CA LEU A 43 -4.10 -2.99 3.74
C LEU A 43 -4.72 -3.31 5.10
N VAL A 44 -4.41 -2.51 6.13
CA VAL A 44 -4.94 -2.74 7.48
C VAL A 44 -6.46 -2.56 7.49
N ILE A 45 -6.96 -1.46 6.94
CA ILE A 45 -8.39 -1.17 6.92
C ILE A 45 -9.14 -2.24 6.10
N ASP A 46 -8.64 -2.60 4.92
CA ASP A 46 -9.24 -3.61 4.07
C ASP A 46 -9.30 -4.98 4.77
N SER A 47 -8.20 -5.41 5.40
CA SER A 47 -8.18 -6.67 6.17
C SER A 47 -9.17 -6.69 7.34
N PHE A 48 -9.43 -5.54 7.98
CA PHE A 48 -10.42 -5.43 9.05
C PHE A 48 -11.85 -5.40 8.52
N LEU A 49 -12.08 -4.80 7.35
CA LEU A 49 -13.38 -4.83 6.68
C LEU A 49 -13.72 -6.25 6.22
N GLU A 50 -12.78 -6.98 5.62
CA GLU A 50 -12.94 -8.39 5.24
C GLU A 50 -13.19 -9.29 6.46
N ALA A 51 -12.50 -9.04 7.57
CA ALA A 51 -12.70 -9.77 8.83
C ALA A 51 -13.97 -9.37 9.59
N GLY A 52 -14.76 -8.41 9.08
CA GLY A 52 -15.96 -7.89 9.75
C GLY A 52 -15.68 -7.06 11.01
N LYS A 53 -14.43 -6.69 11.27
CA LYS A 53 -13.98 -5.87 12.41
C LYS A 53 -14.13 -4.37 12.09
N ILE A 54 -15.36 -3.94 11.86
CA ILE A 54 -15.67 -2.56 11.42
C ILE A 54 -15.23 -1.50 12.45
N THR A 55 -15.31 -1.81 13.75
CA THR A 55 -14.85 -0.92 14.83
C THR A 55 -13.35 -0.63 14.72
N ASP A 56 -12.56 -1.67 14.48
CA ASP A 56 -11.11 -1.55 14.40
C ASP A 56 -10.72 -0.83 13.09
N ALA A 57 -11.45 -1.08 11.99
CA ALA A 57 -11.28 -0.37 10.72
C ALA A 57 -11.50 1.14 10.85
N ALA A 58 -12.62 1.57 11.46
CA ALA A 58 -12.92 2.98 11.68
C ALA A 58 -11.90 3.67 12.62
N ARG A 59 -11.26 2.91 13.51
CA ARG A 59 -10.25 3.43 14.44
C ARG A 59 -8.99 3.76 13.67
N ILE A 60 -8.57 2.85 12.80
CA ILE A 60 -7.44 3.09 11.91
C ILE A 60 -7.74 4.25 10.95
N ALA A 61 -8.94 4.34 10.39
CA ALA A 61 -9.34 5.49 9.58
C ALA A 61 -9.21 6.83 10.35
N SER A 62 -9.53 6.83 11.64
CA SER A 62 -9.31 8.00 12.49
C SER A 62 -7.83 8.31 12.72
N CYS A 63 -6.98 7.29 12.86
CA CYS A 63 -5.52 7.46 12.91
C CYS A 63 -4.96 8.05 11.61
N VAL A 64 -5.48 7.64 10.44
CA VAL A 64 -5.10 8.18 9.13
C VAL A 64 -5.43 9.68 9.05
N MET A 65 -6.62 10.09 9.50
CA MET A 65 -7.00 11.51 9.61
C MET A 65 -6.06 12.28 10.55
N LEU A 66 -5.73 11.72 11.73
CA LEU A 66 -4.81 12.37 12.68
C LEU A 66 -3.38 12.52 12.14
N GLN A 67 -2.97 11.66 11.20
CA GLN A 67 -1.69 11.76 10.50
C GLN A 67 -1.77 12.64 9.24
N GLU A 68 -2.92 13.25 8.96
CA GLU A 68 -3.17 14.14 7.81
C GLU A 68 -2.85 13.50 6.45
N MET A 69 -3.10 12.19 6.33
CA MET A 69 -2.83 11.42 5.12
C MET A 69 -4.02 11.53 4.14
N PHE A 70 -3.96 12.52 3.25
CA PHE A 70 -5.06 12.84 2.33
C PHE A 70 -4.73 12.69 0.83
N GLN A 71 -3.52 12.25 0.47
CA GLN A 71 -3.07 12.25 -0.93
C GLN A 71 -3.72 11.11 -1.74
N SER A 72 -3.79 9.91 -1.15
CA SER A 72 -4.42 8.76 -1.81
C SER A 72 -5.95 8.87 -1.86
N THR A 73 -6.51 8.98 -3.06
CA THR A 73 -7.96 8.97 -3.28
C THR A 73 -8.60 7.66 -2.80
N LEU A 74 -7.98 6.51 -3.07
CA LEU A 74 -8.44 5.21 -2.59
C LEU A 74 -8.54 5.16 -1.06
N LEU A 75 -7.49 5.61 -0.36
CA LEU A 75 -7.47 5.62 1.10
C LEU A 75 -8.57 6.51 1.67
N ASN A 76 -8.79 7.69 1.07
CA ASN A 76 -9.85 8.61 1.48
C ASN A 76 -11.23 7.96 1.37
N TRP A 77 -11.52 7.28 0.25
CA TRP A 77 -12.76 6.51 0.07
C TRP A 77 -12.92 5.40 1.11
N LEU A 78 -11.84 4.67 1.40
CA LEU A 78 -11.82 3.58 2.37
C LEU A 78 -12.08 4.10 3.81
N CYS A 79 -11.55 5.27 4.15
CA CYS A 79 -11.78 5.93 5.43
C CYS A 79 -13.22 6.42 5.59
N ILE A 80 -13.83 7.00 4.54
CA ILE A 80 -15.25 7.37 4.55
C ILE A 80 -16.12 6.13 4.71
N TYR A 81 -15.87 5.10 3.90
CA TYR A 81 -16.66 3.86 3.92
C TYR A 81 -16.62 3.17 5.29
N SER A 82 -15.42 2.98 5.86
CA SER A 82 -15.27 2.36 7.19
C SER A 82 -15.97 3.16 8.29
N SER A 83 -15.88 4.50 8.23
CA SER A 83 -16.54 5.39 9.19
C SER A 83 -18.06 5.35 9.07
N LEU A 84 -18.60 5.38 7.84
CA LEU A 84 -20.05 5.26 7.61
C LEU A 84 -20.58 3.90 8.06
N ARG A 85 -19.89 2.81 7.69
CA ARG A 85 -20.27 1.46 8.13
C ARG A 85 -20.25 1.32 9.63
N TRP A 86 -19.38 2.05 10.33
CA TRP A 86 -19.40 2.09 11.78
C TRP A 86 -20.64 2.80 12.33
N THR A 87 -21.06 3.93 11.74
CA THR A 87 -22.29 4.63 12.16
C THR A 87 -23.58 3.84 11.93
N GLU A 88 -23.54 2.84 11.04
CA GLU A 88 -24.66 1.92 10.78
C GLU A 88 -24.72 0.74 11.76
N LEU A 89 -23.70 0.53 12.59
CA LEU A 89 -23.70 -0.55 13.58
C LEU A 89 -24.72 -0.24 14.70
N SER A 90 -25.41 -1.29 15.16
CA SER A 90 -26.27 -1.20 16.33
C SER A 90 -25.44 -0.98 17.61
N VAL A 91 -25.97 -0.15 18.50
CA VAL A 91 -25.37 0.35 19.77
C VAL A 91 -24.75 -0.75 20.64
N GLU A 92 -25.32 -1.96 20.63
CA GLU A 92 -24.84 -3.09 21.44
C GLU A 92 -23.44 -3.57 21.04
N LYS A 93 -23.07 -3.48 19.75
CA LYS A 93 -21.74 -3.89 19.27
C LYS A 93 -20.68 -2.81 19.50
N GLU A 94 -21.10 -1.57 19.73
CA GLU A 94 -20.27 -0.39 19.95
C GLU A 94 -19.53 -0.41 21.30
N CYS A 95 -20.14 -1.02 22.33
CA CYS A 95 -19.64 -1.02 23.71
C CYS A 95 -18.76 -2.23 24.10
N SER A 96 -18.49 -3.15 23.18
CA SER A 96 -17.93 -4.47 23.51
C SER A 96 -16.48 -4.48 24.04
N ARG A 97 -15.76 -3.35 24.05
CA ARG A 97 -14.37 -3.27 24.53
C ARG A 97 -14.16 -1.98 25.31
N ASN A 98 -14.02 -2.08 26.64
CA ASN A 98 -13.50 -1.11 27.62
C ASN A 98 -12.94 0.22 27.04
N PHE A 99 -13.79 1.16 26.64
CA PHE A 99 -13.33 2.39 26.00
C PHE A 99 -14.25 3.56 26.30
N ARG A 100 -13.71 4.77 26.42
CA ARG A 100 -14.50 6.01 26.58
C ARG A 100 -15.25 6.27 25.27
N PRO A 101 -16.55 5.98 25.15
CA PRO A 101 -17.24 5.96 23.86
C PRO A 101 -17.32 7.36 23.25
N TRP A 102 -17.42 8.39 24.10
CA TRP A 102 -17.61 9.79 23.71
C TRP A 102 -16.48 10.35 22.82
N ILE A 103 -15.23 10.02 23.11
CA ILE A 103 -14.07 10.48 22.33
C ILE A 103 -14.14 9.91 20.91
N TYR A 104 -14.62 8.68 20.78
CA TYR A 104 -14.61 7.94 19.54
C TYR A 104 -15.72 8.39 18.56
N TYR A 105 -16.93 8.66 19.07
CA TYR A 105 -17.99 9.30 18.28
C TYR A 105 -17.52 10.63 17.67
N GLN A 106 -16.83 11.45 18.47
CA GLN A 106 -16.31 12.73 17.99
C GLN A 106 -15.21 12.55 16.95
N LEU A 107 -14.33 11.58 17.14
CA LEU A 107 -13.25 11.31 16.21
C LEU A 107 -13.79 10.84 14.86
N ILE A 108 -14.78 9.95 14.85
CA ILE A 108 -15.46 9.49 13.64
C ILE A 108 -16.26 10.61 12.98
N GLY A 109 -16.93 11.46 13.76
CA GLY A 109 -17.61 12.64 13.26
C GLY A 109 -16.67 13.60 12.53
N LYS A 110 -15.51 13.89 13.15
CA LYS A 110 -14.42 14.65 12.51
C LYS A 110 -13.93 13.95 11.25
N ASN A 111 -13.78 12.62 11.29
CA ASN A 111 -13.30 11.84 10.17
C ASN A 111 -14.15 12.02 8.91
N LEU A 112 -15.47 11.88 9.08
CA LEU A 112 -16.43 12.09 7.99
C LEU A 112 -16.40 13.54 7.47
N LEU A 113 -16.31 14.52 8.37
CA LEU A 113 -16.25 15.94 7.97
C LEU A 113 -14.99 16.26 7.17
N TRP A 114 -13.82 15.82 7.62
CA TRP A 114 -12.55 16.07 6.95
C TRP A 114 -12.46 15.36 5.61
N PHE A 115 -12.70 14.05 5.55
CA PHE A 115 -12.59 13.30 4.31
C PHE A 115 -13.66 13.68 3.28
N SER A 116 -14.82 14.22 3.70
CA SER A 116 -15.81 14.74 2.75
C SER A 116 -15.29 15.86 1.86
N ASN A 117 -14.21 16.54 2.26
CA ASN A 117 -13.55 17.59 1.48
C ASN A 117 -12.44 17.04 0.56
N CYS A 118 -11.94 15.85 0.86
CA CYS A 118 -10.77 15.26 0.20
C CYS A 118 -11.15 14.28 -0.92
N VAL A 119 -12.44 14.11 -1.19
CA VAL A 119 -12.95 13.13 -2.15
C VAL A 119 -13.88 13.81 -3.16
N PRO A 120 -13.74 13.54 -4.47
CA PRO A 120 -14.67 14.05 -5.48
C PRO A 120 -16.00 13.29 -5.40
N ILE A 121 -16.92 13.78 -4.58
CA ILE A 121 -18.23 13.18 -4.31
C ILE A 121 -19.35 14.11 -4.84
N ASN A 122 -20.49 13.54 -5.23
CA ASN A 122 -21.70 14.29 -5.55
C ASN A 122 -22.15 15.18 -4.37
N GLU A 123 -22.61 16.40 -4.65
CA GLU A 123 -23.03 17.36 -3.60
C GLU A 123 -24.09 16.80 -2.63
N LYS A 124 -25.01 15.97 -3.14
CA LYS A 124 -26.03 15.29 -2.31
C LYS A 124 -25.42 14.30 -1.32
N GLU A 125 -24.48 13.47 -1.77
CA GLU A 125 -23.80 12.47 -0.95
C GLU A 125 -22.89 13.16 0.08
N VAL A 126 -22.15 14.20 -0.33
CA VAL A 126 -21.33 15.04 0.59
C VAL A 126 -22.19 15.65 1.68
N GLY A 127 -23.33 16.23 1.33
CA GLY A 127 -24.27 16.83 2.28
C GLY A 127 -24.71 15.84 3.36
N ASN A 128 -25.07 14.63 2.94
CA ASN A 128 -25.49 13.55 3.84
C ASN A 128 -24.33 13.02 4.71
N ILE A 129 -23.12 12.86 4.17
CA ILE A 129 -21.93 12.48 4.94
C ILE A 129 -21.62 13.53 5.99
N ARG A 130 -21.64 14.82 5.62
CA ARG A 130 -21.37 15.93 6.53
C ARG A 130 -22.44 16.05 7.61
N LEU A 131 -23.69 15.76 7.29
CA LEU A 131 -24.77 15.73 8.27
C LEU A 131 -24.50 14.66 9.35
N ILE A 132 -24.17 13.42 8.96
CA ILE A 132 -23.76 12.37 9.91
C ILE A 132 -22.56 12.84 10.72
N GLY A 133 -21.51 13.32 10.04
CA GLY A 133 -20.30 13.80 10.69
C GLY A 133 -20.56 14.89 11.74
N SER A 134 -21.47 15.82 11.45
CA SER A 134 -21.86 16.91 12.35
C SER A 134 -22.60 16.43 13.59
N VAL A 135 -23.54 15.50 13.42
CA VAL A 135 -24.31 14.90 14.51
C VAL A 135 -23.39 14.10 15.45
N PHE A 136 -22.49 13.29 14.89
CA PHE A 136 -21.55 12.48 15.67
C PHE A 136 -20.45 13.31 16.33
N PHE A 137 -20.01 14.40 15.69
CA PHE A 137 -19.07 15.35 16.28
C PHE A 137 -19.70 16.20 17.39
N GLY A 138 -21.02 16.39 17.36
CA GLY A 138 -21.75 17.24 18.30
C GLY A 138 -21.87 18.70 17.85
N ASN A 139 -21.62 19.00 16.58
CA ASN A 139 -21.85 20.33 16.00
C ASN A 139 -23.27 20.42 15.43
N TYR A 140 -24.24 20.64 16.33
CA TYR A 140 -25.66 20.68 15.98
C TYR A 140 -26.08 21.93 15.19
N VAL A 141 -25.33 23.02 15.30
CA VAL A 141 -25.57 24.25 14.52
C VAL A 141 -25.34 23.99 13.04
N LEU A 142 -24.21 23.35 12.71
CA LEU A 142 -23.87 23.00 11.33
C LEU A 142 -24.82 21.92 10.79
N ALA A 143 -25.21 20.95 11.61
CA ALA A 143 -26.22 19.96 11.25
C ALA A 143 -27.56 20.63 10.84
N ASN A 144 -28.04 21.61 11.61
CA ASN A 144 -29.28 22.34 11.30
C ASN A 144 -29.19 23.10 9.97
N GLN A 145 -28.05 23.73 9.67
CA GLN A 145 -27.83 24.42 8.40
C GLN A 145 -27.83 23.44 7.20
N LEU A 146 -27.24 22.26 7.38
CA LEU A 146 -27.19 21.24 6.33
C LEU A 146 -28.57 20.61 6.05
N LEU A 147 -29.40 20.42 7.08
CA LEU A 147 -30.77 19.91 6.91
C LEU A 147 -31.67 20.85 6.10
N GLN A 148 -31.40 22.16 6.11
CA GLN A 148 -32.17 23.13 5.34
C GLN A 148 -31.75 23.20 3.87
N THR A 149 -30.52 22.77 3.56
CA THR A 149 -29.90 22.94 2.25
C THR A 149 -29.83 21.65 1.44
N THR A 150 -29.86 20.49 2.09
CA THR A 150 -29.60 19.20 1.43
C THR A 150 -30.81 18.28 1.49
N ASN A 151 -31.07 17.54 0.40
CA ASN A 151 -32.04 16.45 0.40
C ASN A 151 -31.45 15.27 1.18
N ILE A 152 -32.14 14.90 2.26
CA ILE A 152 -31.65 13.90 3.23
C ILE A 152 -32.08 12.51 2.77
N PHE A 153 -31.15 11.56 2.78
CA PHE A 153 -31.49 10.16 2.57
C PHE A 153 -32.18 9.57 3.80
N SER A 154 -33.17 8.70 3.59
CA SER A 154 -33.89 8.08 4.70
C SER A 154 -32.97 7.30 5.64
N SER A 155 -32.00 6.56 5.10
CA SER A 155 -31.01 5.81 5.88
C SER A 155 -30.23 6.72 6.84
N VAL A 156 -29.83 7.90 6.36
CA VAL A 156 -29.08 8.90 7.13
C VAL A 156 -29.94 9.49 8.24
N ALA A 157 -31.22 9.79 7.95
CA ALA A 157 -32.16 10.28 8.95
C ALA A 157 -32.34 9.28 10.12
N THR A 158 -32.42 7.98 9.82
CA THR A 158 -32.54 6.95 10.87
C THR A 158 -31.31 6.84 11.77
N ILE A 159 -30.11 6.96 11.19
CA ILE A 159 -28.84 6.96 11.94
C ILE A 159 -28.78 8.18 12.87
N CYS A 160 -29.12 9.37 12.35
CA CYS A 160 -29.18 10.59 13.13
C CYS A 160 -30.21 10.49 14.27
N GLN A 161 -31.42 9.98 14.01
CA GLN A 161 -32.45 9.73 15.04
C GLN A 161 -31.94 8.82 16.15
N SER A 162 -31.38 7.67 15.79
CA SER A 162 -30.81 6.70 16.73
C SER A 162 -29.77 7.37 17.63
N LYS A 163 -28.91 8.23 17.06
CA LYS A 163 -27.89 8.93 17.84
C LYS A 163 -28.46 10.02 18.75
N LEU A 164 -29.41 10.82 18.26
CA LEU A 164 -30.03 11.90 19.03
C LEU A 164 -30.80 11.35 20.24
N GLN A 165 -31.46 10.20 20.10
CA GLN A 165 -32.16 9.52 21.20
C GLN A 165 -31.24 9.10 22.35
N GLN A 166 -29.95 8.85 22.08
CA GLN A 166 -28.97 8.47 23.11
C GLN A 166 -28.45 9.67 23.92
N ILE A 167 -28.73 10.91 23.49
CA ILE A 167 -28.21 12.10 24.15
C ILE A 167 -29.04 12.39 25.40
N THR A 168 -28.43 12.22 26.58
CA THR A 168 -29.08 12.43 27.88
C THR A 168 -29.39 13.91 28.17
N ILE A 169 -28.62 14.85 27.59
CA ILE A 169 -28.79 16.30 27.76
C ILE A 169 -29.24 16.92 26.44
N LYS A 170 -30.56 17.15 26.30
CA LYS A 170 -31.13 17.77 25.10
C LYS A 170 -31.03 19.28 25.17
N THR A 171 -30.09 19.85 24.41
CA THR A 171 -30.06 21.30 24.13
C THR A 171 -31.20 21.69 23.18
N ASP A 172 -31.54 22.99 23.11
CA ASP A 172 -32.60 23.47 22.21
C ASP A 172 -32.30 23.14 20.74
N ASP A 173 -31.04 23.13 20.33
CA ASP A 173 -30.63 22.77 18.97
C ASP A 173 -30.84 21.28 18.68
N VAL A 174 -30.65 20.40 19.67
CA VAL A 174 -30.95 18.96 19.57
C VAL A 174 -32.45 18.74 19.40
N ARG A 175 -33.29 19.48 20.13
CA ARG A 175 -34.76 19.38 20.00
C ARG A 175 -35.23 19.84 18.62
N LYS A 176 -34.68 20.94 18.10
CA LYS A 176 -34.96 21.41 16.74
C LYS A 176 -34.58 20.36 15.70
N LEU A 177 -33.39 19.76 15.85
CA LEU A 177 -32.93 18.68 14.97
C LEU A 177 -33.89 17.48 14.99
N GLU A 178 -34.28 16.98 16.18
CA GLU A 178 -35.22 15.86 16.32
C GLU A 178 -36.52 16.14 15.54
N THR A 179 -37.11 17.32 15.71
CA THR A 179 -38.37 17.66 15.03
C THR A 179 -38.26 17.76 13.51
N ILE A 180 -37.08 18.11 12.97
CA ILE A 180 -36.85 18.20 11.53
C ILE A 180 -36.59 16.81 10.95
N VAL A 181 -35.77 16.00 11.62
CA VAL A 181 -35.46 14.64 11.16
C VAL A 181 -36.70 13.75 11.23
N ASP A 182 -37.59 13.94 12.21
CA ASP A 182 -38.88 13.23 12.30
C ASP A 182 -39.85 13.54 11.16
N LYS A 183 -39.68 14.69 10.48
CA LYS A 183 -40.48 15.06 9.30
C LYS A 183 -39.96 14.45 8.00
N VAL A 184 -38.79 13.82 8.00
CA VAL A 184 -38.23 13.18 6.80
C VAL A 184 -38.96 11.87 6.56
N GLU A 185 -39.61 11.74 5.40
CA GLU A 185 -40.29 10.52 4.99
C GLU A 185 -39.33 9.32 4.93
N ARG A 186 -39.74 8.20 5.53
CA ARG A 186 -38.93 6.97 5.54
C ARG A 186 -39.12 6.21 4.24
N ASN A 187 -38.40 6.61 3.19
CA ASN A 187 -38.34 5.89 1.93
C ASN A 187 -37.27 4.77 1.96
N THR A 188 -37.50 3.69 1.22
CA THR A 188 -36.51 2.62 1.01
C THR A 188 -35.48 3.03 -0.04
N ASP A 189 -34.63 4.00 0.29
CA ASP A 189 -33.51 4.40 -0.55
C ASP A 189 -32.32 3.44 -0.38
N GLU A 190 -31.47 3.31 -1.41
CA GLU A 190 -30.16 2.66 -1.27
C GLU A 190 -29.39 3.28 -0.09
N LYS A 191 -28.68 2.46 0.70
CA LYS A 191 -27.89 2.98 1.81
C LYS A 191 -26.75 3.82 1.26
N LEU A 192 -26.44 4.92 1.96
CA LEU A 192 -25.29 5.74 1.63
C LEU A 192 -24.01 4.91 1.57
N SER A 193 -23.81 3.95 2.49
CA SER A 193 -22.65 3.05 2.45
C SER A 193 -22.59 2.18 1.17
N ASP A 194 -23.73 1.78 0.62
CA ASP A 194 -23.82 0.99 -0.63
C ASP A 194 -23.47 1.83 -1.87
N MET A 195 -23.81 3.12 -1.85
CA MET A 195 -23.37 4.06 -2.89
C MET A 195 -21.85 4.31 -2.81
N ILE A 196 -21.32 4.54 -1.61
CA ILE A 196 -19.90 4.82 -1.39
C ILE A 196 -19.03 3.60 -1.74
N ILE A 197 -19.46 2.37 -1.45
CA ILE A 197 -18.70 1.18 -1.86
C ILE A 197 -18.67 1.01 -3.38
N LYS A 198 -19.71 1.46 -4.09
CA LYS A 198 -19.72 1.44 -5.57
C LYS A 198 -18.67 2.40 -6.12
N HIS A 199 -18.57 3.62 -5.59
CA HIS A 199 -17.51 4.58 -5.94
C HIS A 199 -16.11 4.08 -5.56
N LEU A 200 -15.99 3.43 -4.41
CA LEU A 200 -14.71 2.83 -3.99
C LEU A 200 -14.26 1.75 -5.00
N LYS A 201 -15.17 0.88 -5.44
CA LYS A 201 -14.88 -0.17 -6.43
C LYS A 201 -14.49 0.40 -7.79
N THR A 202 -15.08 1.51 -8.23
CA THR A 202 -14.68 2.13 -9.50
C THR A 202 -13.26 2.68 -9.42
N VAL A 203 -12.90 3.35 -8.31
CA VAL A 203 -11.53 3.84 -8.08
C VAL A 203 -10.53 2.67 -8.01
N GLN A 204 -10.85 1.60 -7.28
CA GLN A 204 -10.01 0.39 -7.23
C GLN A 204 -9.76 -0.21 -8.62
N ASN A 205 -10.78 -0.29 -9.47
CA ASN A 205 -10.64 -0.82 -10.82
C ASN A 205 -9.72 0.05 -11.69
N VAL A 206 -9.84 1.38 -11.59
CA VAL A 206 -8.98 2.31 -12.33
C VAL A 206 -7.52 2.18 -11.89
N GLU A 207 -7.25 2.19 -10.59
CA GLU A 207 -5.89 2.03 -10.06
C GLU A 207 -5.30 0.66 -10.41
N THR A 208 -6.10 -0.40 -10.37
CA THR A 208 -5.66 -1.74 -10.77
C THR A 208 -5.26 -1.81 -12.24
N LEU A 209 -6.00 -1.12 -13.11
CA LEU A 209 -5.68 -1.07 -14.54
C LEU A 209 -4.39 -0.28 -14.81
N ASP A 210 -4.23 0.87 -14.16
CA ASP A 210 -2.99 1.68 -14.25
C ASP A 210 -1.77 0.88 -13.78
N LEU A 211 -1.87 0.19 -12.63
CA LEU A 211 -0.79 -0.65 -12.12
C LEU A 211 -0.44 -1.81 -13.07
N LYS A 212 -1.44 -2.46 -13.69
CA LYS A 212 -1.21 -3.51 -14.68
C LYS A 212 -0.48 -2.98 -15.91
N LEU A 213 -0.82 -1.77 -16.37
CA LEU A 213 -0.16 -1.12 -17.49
C LEU A 213 1.30 -0.81 -17.18
N ARG A 214 1.57 -0.15 -16.04
CA ARG A 214 2.93 0.17 -15.58
C ARG A 214 3.80 -1.07 -15.38
N LEU A 215 3.20 -2.15 -14.87
CA LEU A 215 3.89 -3.43 -14.69
C LEU A 215 4.32 -3.99 -16.05
N LYS A 216 3.44 -3.94 -17.06
CA LYS A 216 3.77 -4.37 -18.42
C LYS A 216 4.93 -3.56 -19.01
N GLU A 217 4.87 -2.24 -18.92
CA GLU A 217 5.94 -1.34 -19.41
C GLU A 217 7.28 -1.63 -18.72
N THR A 218 7.25 -1.81 -17.39
CA THR A 218 8.45 -2.14 -16.61
C THR A 218 9.02 -3.51 -16.99
N CYS A 219 8.16 -4.50 -17.22
CA CYS A 219 8.57 -5.83 -17.67
C CYS A 219 9.23 -5.79 -19.06
N GLU A 220 8.64 -5.05 -20.01
CA GLU A 220 9.21 -4.86 -21.35
C GLU A 220 10.56 -4.13 -21.29
N GLY A 221 10.65 -3.08 -20.48
CA GLY A 221 11.91 -2.37 -20.23
C GLY A 221 12.98 -3.28 -19.64
N ARG A 222 12.61 -4.10 -18.65
CA ARG A 222 13.52 -5.09 -18.03
C ARG A 222 13.99 -6.13 -19.03
N GLN A 223 13.13 -6.57 -19.95
CA GLN A 223 13.53 -7.54 -20.98
C GLN A 223 14.52 -6.93 -21.97
N LYS A 224 14.23 -5.73 -22.49
CA LYS A 224 15.17 -5.02 -23.39
C LYS A 224 16.54 -4.81 -22.76
N LEU A 225 16.58 -4.48 -21.47
CA LEU A 225 17.84 -4.35 -20.73
C LEU A 225 18.56 -5.69 -20.58
N ARG A 226 17.82 -6.78 -20.35
CA ARG A 226 18.37 -8.14 -20.28
C ARG A 226 18.96 -8.58 -21.63
N ASP A 227 18.23 -8.38 -22.72
CA ASP A 227 18.68 -8.72 -24.07
C ASP A 227 19.95 -7.93 -24.46
N ARG A 228 19.99 -6.63 -24.12
CA ARG A 228 21.20 -5.79 -24.32
C ARG A 228 22.37 -6.29 -23.48
N TRP A 229 22.12 -6.66 -22.23
CA TRP A 229 23.15 -7.19 -21.34
C TRP A 229 23.72 -8.52 -21.86
N GLU A 230 22.86 -9.43 -22.35
CA GLU A 230 23.28 -10.70 -22.95
C GLU A 230 24.12 -10.48 -24.22
N MET A 231 23.73 -9.53 -25.06
CA MET A 231 24.50 -9.14 -26.24
C MET A 231 25.89 -8.62 -25.87
N LEU A 232 25.99 -7.70 -24.91
CA LEU A 232 27.27 -7.17 -24.44
C LEU A 232 28.14 -8.28 -23.85
N ASN A 233 27.56 -9.14 -23.02
CA ASN A 233 28.27 -10.26 -22.41
C ASN A 233 28.74 -11.28 -23.46
N PHE A 234 27.96 -11.51 -24.53
CA PHE A 234 28.40 -12.32 -25.67
C PHE A 234 29.65 -11.73 -26.34
N PHE A 235 29.64 -10.42 -26.62
CA PHE A 235 30.79 -9.74 -27.23
C PHE A 235 32.01 -9.75 -26.31
N GLU A 236 31.84 -9.46 -25.03
CA GLU A 236 32.93 -9.50 -24.04
C GLU A 236 33.54 -10.90 -23.94
N ASN A 237 32.71 -11.94 -23.87
CA ASN A 237 33.20 -13.30 -23.81
C ASN A 237 33.93 -13.68 -25.10
N ARG A 238 33.37 -13.33 -26.27
CA ARG A 238 34.04 -13.59 -27.56
C ARG A 238 35.40 -12.91 -27.65
N LEU A 239 35.50 -11.63 -27.28
CA LEU A 239 36.76 -10.89 -27.23
C LEU A 239 37.78 -11.60 -26.33
N LYS A 240 37.37 -12.04 -25.14
CA LYS A 240 38.26 -12.82 -24.24
C LYS A 240 38.77 -14.11 -24.88
N TRP A 241 37.92 -14.83 -25.63
CA TRP A 241 38.33 -16.05 -26.34
C TRP A 241 39.28 -15.74 -27.50
N GLU A 242 39.04 -14.67 -28.24
CA GLU A 242 39.92 -14.20 -29.32
C GLU A 242 41.30 -13.80 -28.77
N ASP A 243 41.34 -13.02 -27.68
CA ASP A 243 42.57 -12.64 -26.99
C ASP A 243 43.33 -13.88 -26.46
N MET A 244 42.62 -14.82 -25.84
CA MET A 244 43.24 -16.04 -25.30
C MET A 244 43.76 -16.97 -26.41
N ALA A 245 43.08 -17.02 -27.56
CA ALA A 245 43.54 -17.75 -28.73
C ALA A 245 44.79 -17.11 -29.35
N ALA A 246 44.84 -15.78 -29.43
CA ALA A 246 46.00 -15.04 -29.91
C ALA A 246 47.24 -15.31 -29.04
N VAL A 247 47.08 -15.18 -27.71
CA VAL A 247 48.14 -15.50 -26.74
C VAL A 247 48.61 -16.94 -26.89
N LYS A 248 47.69 -17.90 -27.02
CA LYS A 248 48.05 -19.32 -27.21
C LYS A 248 48.78 -19.57 -28.52
N ALA A 249 48.41 -18.89 -29.61
CA ALA A 249 49.08 -18.99 -30.89
C ALA A 249 50.52 -18.42 -30.84
N GLU A 250 50.72 -17.32 -30.10
CA GLU A 250 52.06 -16.77 -29.85
C GLU A 250 52.93 -17.76 -29.05
N PHE A 251 52.37 -18.37 -27.99
CA PHE A 251 53.07 -19.41 -27.23
C PHE A 251 53.47 -20.61 -28.10
N LEU A 252 52.57 -21.10 -28.96
CA LEU A 252 52.85 -22.21 -29.86
C LEU A 252 53.97 -21.88 -30.86
N LYS A 253 53.94 -20.70 -31.47
CA LYS A 253 55.02 -20.24 -32.36
C LYS A 253 56.36 -20.13 -31.63
N ALA A 254 56.36 -19.68 -30.37
CA ALA A 254 57.56 -19.60 -29.54
C ALA A 254 58.10 -21.00 -29.17
N GLU A 255 57.22 -21.99 -28.96
CA GLU A 255 57.63 -23.39 -28.75
C GLU A 255 58.14 -24.07 -30.03
N GLU A 256 57.52 -23.82 -31.18
CA GLU A 256 57.97 -24.31 -32.48
C GLU A 256 59.33 -23.71 -32.86
N GLY A 257 59.55 -22.42 -32.59
CA GLY A 257 60.87 -21.79 -32.76
C GLY A 257 61.95 -22.33 -31.81
N LYS A 258 61.57 -23.00 -30.72
CA LYS A 258 62.49 -23.67 -29.77
C LYS A 258 62.69 -25.16 -30.06
N ARG A 259 61.76 -25.80 -30.77
CA ARG A 259 61.91 -27.19 -31.22
C ARG A 259 62.89 -27.21 -32.39
N LYS A 260 64.13 -27.60 -32.12
CA LYS A 260 65.12 -27.96 -33.14
C LYS A 260 64.49 -28.97 -34.11
N SER A 261 64.72 -28.80 -35.42
CA SER A 261 64.31 -29.78 -36.42
C SER A 261 64.86 -31.16 -36.05
N LYS A 262 64.14 -32.24 -36.38
CA LYS A 262 64.64 -33.61 -36.18
C LYS A 262 66.01 -33.81 -36.83
N GLU A 263 66.25 -33.12 -37.95
CA GLU A 263 67.54 -33.11 -38.65
C GLU A 263 68.63 -32.34 -37.88
N ASP A 264 68.27 -31.29 -37.14
CA ASP A 264 69.22 -30.52 -36.31
C ASP A 264 69.61 -31.32 -35.06
N LEU A 265 68.66 -32.05 -34.47
CA LEU A 265 68.93 -32.99 -33.37
C LEU A 265 69.79 -34.18 -33.81
N GLU A 266 69.56 -34.70 -35.01
CA GLU A 266 70.41 -35.76 -35.60
C GLU A 266 71.82 -35.24 -35.90
N ARG A 267 71.99 -34.02 -36.41
CA ARG A 267 73.31 -33.40 -36.61
C ARG A 267 74.04 -33.13 -35.29
N GLU A 268 73.32 -32.68 -34.26
CA GLU A 268 73.89 -32.43 -32.94
C GLU A 268 74.35 -33.74 -32.28
N TYR A 269 73.53 -34.80 -32.34
CA TYR A 269 73.87 -36.15 -31.87
C TYR A 269 75.07 -36.74 -32.62
N ILE A 270 75.11 -36.58 -33.96
CA ILE A 270 76.26 -36.99 -34.78
C ILE A 270 77.52 -36.23 -34.31
N SER A 271 77.44 -34.92 -34.09
CA SER A 271 78.60 -34.12 -33.66
C SER A 271 79.13 -34.53 -32.27
N GLU A 272 78.23 -34.83 -31.32
CA GLU A 272 78.59 -35.31 -29.97
C GLU A 272 79.22 -36.70 -29.99
N VAL A 273 78.70 -37.63 -30.80
CA VAL A 273 79.26 -38.98 -30.94
C VAL A 273 80.66 -38.94 -31.57
N PHE A 274 80.90 -38.05 -32.53
CA PHE A 274 82.21 -37.87 -33.13
C PHE A 274 83.21 -37.18 -32.20
N HIS A 275 82.79 -36.22 -31.37
CA HIS A 275 83.64 -35.59 -30.35
C HIS A 275 84.00 -36.56 -29.20
N ASN A 276 83.09 -37.42 -28.77
CA ASN A 276 83.38 -38.44 -27.76
C ASN A 276 84.28 -39.58 -28.26
N LYS A 277 84.33 -39.81 -29.58
CA LYS A 277 85.26 -40.77 -30.19
C LYS A 277 86.67 -40.20 -30.38
N SER A 278 86.83 -38.89 -30.58
CA SER A 278 88.14 -38.25 -30.63
C SER A 278 88.77 -38.06 -29.25
N ALA A 279 87.96 -37.81 -28.20
CA ALA A 279 88.43 -37.71 -26.81
C ALA A 279 88.92 -39.05 -26.21
N LYS A 280 88.51 -40.21 -26.77
CA LYS A 280 88.98 -41.54 -26.34
C LYS A 280 90.26 -42.02 -27.07
N LYS A 281 90.85 -41.20 -27.94
CA LYS A 281 92.06 -41.53 -28.71
C LYS A 281 93.27 -40.63 -28.40
N SER A 282 93.25 -39.90 -27.29
CA SER A 282 94.41 -39.21 -26.72
C SER A 282 94.73 -39.72 -25.32
#